data_AF-A0A4P6EPU6-F1
#
_entry.id   AF-A0A4P6EPU6-F1
#
_cell.length_a   1.000
_cell.length_b   1.000
_cell.length_c   1.000
_cell.angle_alpha   90.00
_cell.angle_beta   90.00
_cell.angle_gamma   90.00
#
_symmetry.space_group_name_H-M   'P 1'
#
loop_
_entity.id
_entity.type
_entity.pdbx_description
1 polymer ?
#
loop_
_entity_poly.entity_id
_entity_poly.type
_entity_poly.pdbx_seq_one_letter_code
_entity_poly.pdbx_strand_id
1 'polypeptide(L)'
;MTPLPDQATPAPTPAPSPSDGWTGSFPARAVVDLEAVRDNVRALRDHAPTAALMAVVKADAYGHGLVPSAWAALAGGATWLGVAQAAEALALRAAGIGPGDARILTWLQAPGVDFGALLAADVDVSVAAPWALDGVAAAARATGRPARVHLKIDTGLGRNGIMPADLPGAVARAAALQAEGVVRVVGVWTHLAYADEPGHPTIAAQRVVLDDAVRTVEAAGIEVEVRHAANSAATLTAPALHYDLVRPGLAVYGLSPVPQVAPPSSFGLRPAMTLQARLATVKDVPAGQGVSYAHLYTTAQATRLGVVPLGYADGIPRHASGGSAGPGGPVYVGGPETAGLGSPADPDADGGRVLRVAGRVCMDQVVLDLGPYAAERAGDVVTLFGSTDGLAHSAAVPSAQDWAAAAGTISYEIVTRLGARVPRVYVGHVPGVPGRTAATVTGVPVAPPAAPATADAGTAESGSWT
;
A
#
# COMPACT_ATOMS: atom_id res chain seq x y z
N MET A 1 56.10 35.85 18.71
CA MET A 1 54.64 35.96 18.83
C MET A 1 54.10 36.26 17.45
N THR A 2 53.61 35.23 16.75
CA THR A 2 53.06 35.32 15.40
C THR A 2 51.53 35.31 15.53
N PRO A 3 50.76 36.20 14.88
CA PRO A 3 49.31 36.20 15.04
C PRO A 3 48.70 35.01 14.28
N LEU A 4 47.70 34.36 14.88
CA LEU A 4 46.87 33.33 14.27
C LEU A 4 45.97 33.95 13.18
N PRO A 5 45.66 33.23 12.09
CA PRO A 5 44.76 33.73 11.06
C PRO A 5 43.29 33.67 11.50
N ASP A 6 42.51 34.64 11.02
CA ASP A 6 41.07 34.81 11.25
C ASP A 6 40.28 33.55 10.87
N GLN A 7 39.45 33.08 11.80
CA GLN A 7 38.44 32.07 11.52
C GLN A 7 37.28 32.71 10.76
N ALA A 8 37.18 32.42 9.46
CA ALA A 8 36.04 32.80 8.65
C ALA A 8 34.75 32.20 9.23
N THR A 9 33.78 33.07 9.52
CA THR A 9 32.44 32.69 9.98
C THR A 9 31.74 31.91 8.87
N PRO A 10 31.16 30.72 9.13
CA PRO A 10 30.45 29.98 8.10
C PRO A 10 29.22 30.78 7.65
N ALA A 11 29.05 30.91 6.33
CA ALA A 11 27.88 31.56 5.76
C ALA A 11 26.59 30.86 6.22
N PRO A 12 25.50 31.61 6.49
CA PRO A 12 24.24 31.02 6.91
C PRO A 12 23.68 30.09 5.83
N THR A 13 23.33 28.88 6.22
CA THR A 13 22.63 27.91 5.36
C THR A 13 21.33 28.55 4.87
N PRO A 14 21.06 28.60 3.55
CA PRO A 14 19.81 29.14 3.05
C PRO A 14 18.64 28.34 3.63
N ALA A 15 17.63 29.04 4.15
CA ALA A 15 16.40 28.40 4.59
C ALA A 15 15.75 27.67 3.39
N PRO A 16 15.23 26.45 3.58
CA PRO A 16 14.59 25.71 2.50
C PRO A 16 13.43 26.53 1.95
N SER A 17 13.37 26.65 0.63
CA SER A 17 12.31 27.42 -0.01
C SER A 17 10.99 26.63 0.11
N PRO A 18 9.83 27.29 0.24
CA PRO A 18 8.54 26.59 0.32
C PRO A 18 8.18 25.77 -0.94
N SER A 19 8.97 25.86 -2.02
CA SER A 19 8.71 25.23 -3.31
C SER A 19 9.37 23.86 -3.55
N ASP A 20 10.17 23.34 -2.61
CA ASP A 20 11.05 22.19 -2.88
C ASP A 20 10.36 20.82 -2.66
N GLY A 21 9.07 20.81 -2.29
CA GLY A 21 8.31 19.59 -1.98
C GLY A 21 8.81 18.85 -0.74
N TRP A 22 9.63 19.49 0.09
CA TRP A 22 10.05 19.01 1.41
C TRP A 22 9.23 19.76 2.46
N THR A 23 8.45 19.06 3.26
CA THR A 23 7.84 19.66 4.44
C THR A 23 8.93 19.87 5.48
N GLY A 24 9.22 21.10 5.90
CA GLY A 24 10.28 21.39 6.88
C GLY A 24 10.14 20.68 8.25
N SER A 25 9.07 19.91 8.45
CA SER A 25 8.74 19.17 9.67
C SER A 25 9.25 17.73 9.73
N PHE A 26 9.68 17.11 8.60
CA PHE A 26 10.17 15.73 8.59
C PHE A 26 11.32 15.56 7.58
N PRO A 27 12.42 14.86 7.91
CA PRO A 27 13.61 14.79 7.06
C PRO A 27 13.50 13.78 5.91
N ALA A 28 12.30 13.27 5.64
CA ALA A 28 11.99 12.31 4.58
C ALA A 28 10.62 12.60 3.95
N ARG A 29 10.37 12.05 2.77
CA ARG A 29 9.09 12.14 2.06
C ARG A 29 8.83 10.90 1.22
N ALA A 30 7.56 10.54 1.10
CA ALA A 30 7.06 9.62 0.08
C ALA A 30 6.37 10.44 -1.02
N VAL A 31 7.02 10.59 -2.17
CA VAL A 31 6.41 11.27 -3.32
C VAL A 31 5.52 10.27 -4.04
N VAL A 32 4.25 10.64 -4.26
CA VAL A 32 3.24 9.80 -4.92
C VAL A 32 2.78 10.48 -6.21
N ASP A 33 3.07 9.86 -7.34
CA ASP A 33 2.64 10.30 -8.67
C ASP A 33 1.23 9.79 -8.98
N LEU A 34 0.27 10.72 -8.94
CA LEU A 34 -1.14 10.42 -9.19
C LEU A 34 -1.45 10.17 -10.67
N GLU A 35 -0.63 10.69 -11.60
CA GLU A 35 -0.74 10.35 -13.01
C GLU A 35 -0.28 8.91 -13.27
N ALA A 36 0.74 8.44 -12.53
CA ALA A 36 1.14 7.03 -12.58
C ALA A 36 -0.02 6.13 -12.16
N VAL A 37 -0.67 6.43 -11.03
CA VAL A 37 -1.85 5.67 -10.56
C VAL A 37 -2.97 5.66 -11.61
N ARG A 38 -3.29 6.83 -12.16
CA ARG A 38 -4.30 6.98 -13.23
C ARG A 38 -3.97 6.12 -14.45
N ASP A 39 -2.73 6.20 -14.94
CA ASP A 39 -2.31 5.53 -16.17
C ASP A 39 -2.14 4.02 -15.97
N ASN A 40 -1.73 3.57 -14.78
CA ASN A 40 -1.75 2.16 -14.40
C ASN A 40 -3.17 1.59 -14.44
N VAL A 41 -4.17 2.32 -13.93
CA VAL A 41 -5.56 1.87 -14.02
C VAL A 41 -6.02 1.79 -15.46
N ARG A 42 -5.63 2.72 -16.34
CA ARG A 42 -5.90 2.62 -17.78
C ARG A 42 -5.30 1.36 -18.38
N ALA A 43 -4.01 1.10 -18.15
CA ALA A 43 -3.35 -0.11 -18.62
C ALA A 43 -4.06 -1.39 -18.10
N LEU A 44 -4.47 -1.41 -16.83
CA LEU A 44 -5.20 -2.55 -16.26
C LEU A 44 -6.58 -2.78 -16.90
N ARG A 45 -7.25 -1.72 -17.36
CA ARG A 45 -8.49 -1.86 -18.15
C ARG A 45 -8.23 -2.47 -19.51
N ASP A 46 -7.11 -2.13 -20.14
CA ASP A 46 -6.72 -2.72 -21.43
C ASP A 46 -6.40 -4.22 -21.30
N HIS A 47 -5.90 -4.66 -20.14
CA HIS A 47 -5.71 -6.08 -19.83
C HIS A 47 -7.01 -6.83 -19.55
N ALA A 48 -8.09 -6.14 -19.16
CA ALA A 48 -9.39 -6.74 -18.84
C ALA A 48 -10.56 -5.98 -19.51
N PRO A 49 -10.61 -5.91 -20.85
CA PRO A 49 -11.45 -4.97 -21.59
C PRO A 49 -12.96 -5.25 -21.47
N THR A 50 -13.34 -6.45 -21.05
CA THR A 50 -14.74 -6.87 -20.91
C THR A 50 -15.26 -6.77 -19.48
N ALA A 51 -14.40 -6.50 -18.50
CA ALA A 51 -14.77 -6.42 -17.10
C ALA A 51 -14.74 -4.98 -16.60
N ALA A 52 -15.61 -4.67 -15.64
CA ALA A 52 -15.43 -3.48 -14.82
C ALA A 52 -14.14 -3.61 -13.97
N LEU A 53 -13.62 -2.48 -13.49
CA LEU A 53 -12.41 -2.47 -12.66
C LEU A 53 -12.71 -1.88 -11.28
N MET A 54 -12.44 -2.67 -10.24
CA MET A 54 -12.40 -2.25 -8.84
C MET A 54 -10.96 -1.95 -8.42
N ALA A 55 -10.62 -0.67 -8.27
CA ALA A 55 -9.33 -0.29 -7.72
C ALA A 55 -9.34 -0.55 -6.21
N VAL A 56 -8.45 -1.44 -5.75
CA VAL A 56 -8.35 -1.79 -4.33
C VAL A 56 -7.44 -0.78 -3.62
N VAL A 57 -8.04 0.08 -2.80
CA VAL A 57 -7.39 1.20 -2.10
C VAL A 57 -7.32 1.01 -0.57
N LYS A 58 -7.51 -0.22 -0.09
CA LYS A 58 -7.33 -0.57 1.33
C LYS A 58 -5.93 -0.22 1.86
N ALA A 59 -5.81 -0.20 3.18
CA ALA A 59 -4.59 0.09 3.92
C ALA A 59 -3.94 1.40 3.47
N ASP A 60 -4.75 2.46 3.46
CA ASP A 60 -4.34 3.80 2.99
C ASP A 60 -3.77 3.77 1.56
N ALA A 61 -4.48 3.11 0.65
CA ALA A 61 -4.02 2.87 -0.72
C ALA A 61 -2.64 2.21 -0.78
N TYR A 62 -2.43 1.14 -0.01
CA TYR A 62 -1.13 0.46 0.09
C TYR A 62 -0.01 1.44 0.48
N GLY A 63 -0.32 2.37 1.38
CA GLY A 63 0.59 3.42 1.85
C GLY A 63 0.73 4.64 0.91
N HIS A 64 0.02 4.70 -0.21
CA HIS A 64 0.07 5.83 -1.15
C HIS A 64 -0.87 6.97 -0.76
N GLY A 65 -1.82 6.73 0.15
CA GLY A 65 -2.84 7.68 0.58
C GLY A 65 -4.20 7.40 -0.02
N LEU A 66 -5.18 7.13 0.85
CA LEU A 66 -6.51 6.64 0.52
C LEU A 66 -7.25 7.53 -0.51
N VAL A 67 -7.49 8.79 -0.16
CA VAL A 67 -8.35 9.68 -0.94
C VAL A 67 -7.69 10.12 -2.25
N PRO A 68 -6.43 10.59 -2.30
CA PRO A 68 -5.81 11.01 -3.55
C PRO A 68 -5.67 9.86 -4.56
N SER A 69 -5.31 8.67 -4.08
CA SER A 69 -5.18 7.48 -4.93
C SER A 69 -6.53 6.99 -5.44
N ALA A 70 -7.60 7.10 -4.65
CA ALA A 70 -8.95 6.77 -5.09
C ALA A 70 -9.38 7.66 -6.26
N TRP A 71 -9.25 8.98 -6.13
CA TRP A 71 -9.56 9.91 -7.24
C TRP A 71 -8.70 9.66 -8.48
N ALA A 72 -7.41 9.38 -8.31
CA ALA A 72 -6.51 9.01 -9.41
C ALA A 72 -6.98 7.74 -10.12
N ALA A 73 -7.37 6.71 -9.36
CA ALA A 73 -7.90 5.49 -9.92
C ALA A 73 -9.22 5.71 -10.70
N LEU A 74 -10.13 6.53 -10.18
CA LEU A 74 -11.37 6.89 -10.86
C LEU A 74 -11.09 7.65 -12.17
N ALA A 75 -10.15 8.58 -12.17
CA ALA A 75 -9.71 9.28 -13.39
C ALA A 75 -9.04 8.34 -14.41
N GLY A 76 -8.52 7.19 -13.96
CA GLY A 76 -8.02 6.11 -14.81
C GLY A 76 -9.11 5.22 -15.41
N GLY A 77 -10.36 5.38 -14.95
CA GLY A 77 -11.53 4.63 -15.43
C GLY A 77 -11.96 3.48 -14.52
N ALA A 78 -11.47 3.41 -13.27
CA ALA A 78 -12.09 2.53 -12.28
C ALA A 78 -13.53 2.98 -12.03
N THR A 79 -14.47 2.03 -11.99
CA THR A 79 -15.89 2.29 -11.68
C THR A 79 -16.30 1.76 -10.30
N TRP A 80 -15.39 1.00 -9.67
CA TRP A 80 -15.52 0.47 -8.33
C TRP A 80 -14.27 0.82 -7.50
N LEU A 81 -14.45 0.96 -6.19
CA LEU A 81 -13.37 1.01 -5.20
C LEU A 81 -13.55 -0.12 -4.19
N GLY A 82 -12.44 -0.73 -3.80
CA GLY A 82 -12.41 -1.81 -2.82
C GLY A 82 -11.58 -1.46 -1.59
N VAL A 83 -12.15 -1.60 -0.41
CA VAL A 83 -11.45 -1.39 0.88
C VAL A 83 -11.68 -2.55 1.83
N ALA A 84 -10.81 -2.71 2.82
CA ALA A 84 -10.94 -3.82 3.76
C ALA A 84 -11.93 -3.47 4.88
N GLN A 85 -11.75 -2.31 5.50
CA GLN A 85 -12.44 -1.91 6.73
C GLN A 85 -13.58 -0.94 6.45
N ALA A 86 -14.63 -0.99 7.27
CA ALA A 86 -15.76 -0.08 7.20
C ALA A 86 -15.34 1.41 7.28
N ALA A 87 -14.38 1.73 8.15
CA ALA A 87 -13.87 3.08 8.33
C ALA A 87 -13.26 3.67 7.05
N GLU A 88 -12.58 2.84 6.24
CA GLU A 88 -12.01 3.28 4.96
C GLU A 88 -13.11 3.62 3.94
N ALA A 89 -14.18 2.81 3.89
CA ALA A 89 -15.30 3.06 2.99
C ALA A 89 -16.03 4.37 3.36
N LEU A 90 -16.27 4.58 4.65
CA LEU A 90 -16.87 5.80 5.17
C LEU A 90 -15.98 7.02 4.94
N ALA A 91 -14.66 6.88 5.08
CA ALA A 91 -13.72 7.96 4.77
C ALA A 91 -13.74 8.36 3.30
N LEU A 92 -13.83 7.40 2.36
CA LEU A 92 -13.99 7.68 0.94
C LEU A 92 -15.29 8.45 0.64
N ARG A 93 -16.40 8.06 1.27
CA ARG A 93 -17.68 8.78 1.14
C ARG A 93 -17.61 10.18 1.75
N ALA A 94 -17.00 10.33 2.93
CA ALA A 94 -16.79 11.62 3.57
C ALA A 94 -15.88 12.56 2.75
N ALA A 95 -14.98 11.98 1.96
CA ALA A 95 -14.11 12.72 1.03
C ALA A 95 -14.79 13.10 -0.30
N GLY A 96 -16.11 12.89 -0.43
CA GLY A 96 -16.91 13.35 -1.55
C GLY A 96 -17.02 12.39 -2.73
N ILE A 97 -16.51 11.15 -2.62
CA ILE A 97 -16.71 10.12 -3.64
C ILE A 97 -18.15 9.61 -3.52
N GLY A 98 -19.04 10.14 -4.34
CA GLY A 98 -20.47 9.84 -4.30
C GLY A 98 -20.83 8.51 -4.99
N PRO A 99 -22.08 8.04 -4.83
CA PRO A 99 -22.59 6.87 -5.54
C PRO A 99 -22.53 6.97 -7.07
N GLY A 100 -22.54 8.20 -7.61
CA GLY A 100 -22.40 8.46 -9.05
C GLY A 100 -20.97 8.37 -9.56
N ASP A 101 -19.97 8.51 -8.69
CA ASP A 101 -18.56 8.41 -9.05
C ASP A 101 -18.08 6.96 -9.04
N ALA A 102 -18.44 6.21 -7.99
CA ALA A 102 -18.05 4.81 -7.84
C ALA A 102 -18.94 4.03 -6.88
N ARG A 103 -19.07 2.73 -7.17
CA ARG A 103 -19.47 1.73 -6.17
C ARG A 103 -18.32 1.47 -5.21
N ILE A 104 -18.61 1.30 -3.93
CA ILE A 104 -17.60 0.97 -2.91
C ILE A 104 -17.98 -0.35 -2.27
N LEU A 105 -17.05 -1.31 -2.25
CA LEU A 105 -17.20 -2.58 -1.54
C LEU A 105 -16.25 -2.62 -0.33
N THR A 106 -16.78 -3.01 0.83
CA THR A 106 -15.99 -3.36 2.03
C THR A 106 -16.21 -4.83 2.43
N TRP A 107 -15.20 -5.52 2.94
CA TRP A 107 -15.29 -6.98 3.13
C TRP A 107 -14.75 -7.58 4.42
N LEU A 108 -14.01 -6.84 5.25
CA LEU A 108 -13.47 -7.38 6.49
C LEU A 108 -14.30 -6.84 7.66
N GLN A 109 -15.18 -7.69 8.20
CA GLN A 109 -16.10 -7.33 9.27
C GLN A 109 -16.00 -8.34 10.41
N ALA A 110 -16.26 -7.85 11.63
CA ALA A 110 -16.42 -8.65 12.83
C ALA A 110 -17.78 -8.33 13.49
N PRO A 111 -18.33 -9.23 14.32
CA PRO A 111 -19.54 -8.94 15.09
C PRO A 111 -19.42 -7.61 15.85
N GLY A 112 -20.48 -6.80 15.81
CA GLY A 112 -20.50 -5.45 16.39
C GLY A 112 -20.20 -4.31 15.41
N VAL A 113 -19.88 -4.61 14.14
CA VAL A 113 -19.81 -3.58 13.09
C VAL A 113 -21.14 -2.83 12.95
N ASP A 114 -21.06 -1.51 12.77
CA ASP A 114 -22.20 -0.68 12.40
C ASP A 114 -22.49 -0.79 10.89
N PHE A 115 -23.28 -1.80 10.51
CA PHE A 115 -23.79 -1.91 9.14
C PHE A 115 -24.73 -0.75 8.77
N GLY A 116 -25.39 -0.11 9.73
CA GLY A 116 -26.28 1.02 9.49
C GLY A 116 -25.56 2.20 8.86
N ALA A 117 -24.36 2.53 9.38
CA ALA A 117 -23.50 3.56 8.80
C ALA A 117 -23.08 3.25 7.35
N LEU A 118 -22.75 1.99 7.05
CA LEU A 118 -22.37 1.56 5.70
C LEU A 118 -23.53 1.69 4.71
N LEU A 119 -24.72 1.23 5.12
CA LEU A 119 -25.94 1.36 4.32
C LEU A 119 -26.31 2.83 4.12
N ALA A 120 -26.21 3.66 5.16
CA ALA A 120 -26.45 5.10 5.10
C ALA A 120 -25.51 5.79 4.08
N ALA A 121 -24.30 5.28 3.93
CA ALA A 121 -23.29 5.80 3.02
C ALA A 121 -23.30 5.15 1.62
N ASP A 122 -24.30 4.32 1.31
CA ASP A 122 -24.42 3.58 0.03
C ASP A 122 -23.15 2.75 -0.28
N VAL A 123 -22.72 1.95 0.69
CA VAL A 123 -21.57 1.03 0.57
C VAL A 123 -22.07 -0.41 0.44
N ASP A 124 -21.58 -1.12 -0.56
CA ASP A 124 -21.84 -2.55 -0.76
C ASP A 124 -21.02 -3.35 0.29
N VAL A 125 -21.62 -4.40 0.85
CA VAL A 125 -21.02 -5.17 1.96
C VAL A 125 -20.76 -6.61 1.54
N SER A 126 -19.53 -7.10 1.72
CA SER A 126 -19.28 -8.54 1.57
C SER A 126 -19.84 -9.31 2.76
N VAL A 127 -20.65 -10.32 2.46
CA VAL A 127 -21.12 -11.33 3.42
C VAL A 127 -20.28 -12.58 3.23
N ALA A 128 -19.50 -12.92 4.25
CA ALA A 128 -18.56 -14.03 4.22
C ALA A 128 -18.82 -15.07 5.31
N ALA A 129 -19.86 -14.85 6.13
CA ALA A 129 -20.32 -15.76 7.17
C ALA A 129 -21.82 -15.54 7.43
N PRO A 130 -22.57 -16.55 7.91
CA PRO A 130 -24.01 -16.43 8.15
C PRO A 130 -24.40 -15.28 9.09
N TRP A 131 -23.65 -15.07 10.18
CA TRP A 131 -23.93 -14.00 11.14
C TRP A 131 -23.98 -12.61 10.49
N ALA A 132 -23.14 -12.38 9.47
CA ALA A 132 -23.05 -11.09 8.80
C ALA A 132 -24.31 -10.82 7.96
N LEU A 133 -24.92 -11.86 7.38
CA LEU A 133 -26.15 -11.72 6.62
C LEU A 133 -27.31 -11.25 7.52
N ASP A 134 -27.45 -11.83 8.71
CA ASP A 134 -28.47 -11.42 9.67
C ASP A 134 -28.19 -10.04 10.26
N GLY A 135 -26.93 -9.71 10.54
CA GLY A 135 -26.54 -8.37 11.00
C GLY A 135 -26.84 -7.28 9.97
N VAL A 136 -26.52 -7.52 8.70
CA VAL A 136 -26.85 -6.61 7.60
C VAL A 136 -28.37 -6.47 7.45
N ALA A 137 -29.12 -7.58 7.53
CA ALA A 137 -30.58 -7.54 7.45
C ALA A 137 -31.21 -6.75 8.60
N ALA A 138 -30.72 -6.91 9.83
CA ALA A 138 -31.18 -6.13 10.97
C ALA A 138 -30.94 -4.62 10.76
N ALA A 139 -29.75 -4.23 10.28
CA ALA A 139 -29.44 -2.84 9.98
C ALA A 139 -30.29 -2.28 8.83
N ALA A 140 -30.53 -3.07 7.78
CA ALA A 140 -31.40 -2.68 6.67
C ALA A 140 -32.85 -2.41 7.13
N ARG A 141 -33.41 -3.29 7.97
CA ARG A 141 -34.74 -3.07 8.57
C ARG A 141 -34.77 -1.82 9.45
N ALA A 142 -33.76 -1.63 10.29
CA ALA A 142 -33.68 -0.49 11.20
C ALA A 142 -33.54 0.85 10.47
N THR A 143 -32.79 0.88 9.37
CA THR A 143 -32.55 2.10 8.57
C THR A 143 -33.60 2.32 7.48
N GLY A 144 -34.44 1.33 7.18
CA GLY A 144 -35.37 1.36 6.05
C GLY A 144 -34.66 1.34 4.68
N ARG A 145 -33.38 0.97 4.63
CA ARG A 145 -32.56 0.96 3.41
C ARG A 145 -32.18 -0.47 3.05
N PRO A 146 -32.58 -0.97 1.86
CA PRO A 146 -32.15 -2.28 1.40
C PRO A 146 -30.63 -2.36 1.28
N ALA A 147 -30.03 -3.41 1.84
CA ALA A 147 -28.58 -3.61 1.77
C ALA A 147 -28.18 -4.25 0.44
N ARG A 148 -27.11 -3.74 -0.20
CA ARG A 148 -26.45 -4.41 -1.32
C ARG A 148 -25.32 -5.29 -0.80
N VAL A 149 -25.38 -6.60 -1.08
CA VAL A 149 -24.41 -7.56 -0.55
C VAL A 149 -23.70 -8.38 -1.62
N HIS A 150 -22.44 -8.69 -1.35
CA HIS A 150 -21.65 -9.63 -2.13
C HIS A 150 -21.42 -10.91 -1.33
N LEU A 151 -21.89 -12.05 -1.80
CA LEU A 151 -21.61 -13.35 -1.18
C LEU A 151 -20.16 -13.76 -1.49
N LYS A 152 -19.35 -13.89 -0.45
CA LYS A 152 -17.97 -14.36 -0.58
C LYS A 152 -17.93 -15.86 -0.38
N ILE A 153 -17.36 -16.58 -1.34
CA ILE A 153 -17.21 -18.02 -1.32
C ILE A 153 -15.75 -18.35 -1.05
N ASP A 154 -15.49 -19.23 -0.08
CA ASP A 154 -14.15 -19.80 0.08
C ASP A 154 -13.99 -20.98 -0.88
N THR A 155 -13.22 -20.77 -1.94
CA THR A 155 -12.99 -21.77 -3.00
C THR A 155 -11.73 -22.61 -2.76
N GLY A 156 -11.05 -22.42 -1.64
CA GLY A 156 -9.79 -23.10 -1.31
C GLY A 156 -8.68 -22.19 -0.80
N LEU A 157 -8.97 -20.91 -0.51
CA LEU A 157 -7.99 -20.04 0.14
C LEU A 157 -7.91 -20.31 1.65
N GLY A 158 -9.01 -20.78 2.27
CA GLY A 158 -9.05 -21.09 3.70
C GLY A 158 -8.91 -19.87 4.59
N ARG A 159 -9.42 -18.71 4.17
CA ARG A 159 -9.25 -17.43 4.89
C ARG A 159 -10.57 -16.85 5.37
N ASN A 160 -11.48 -16.57 4.44
CA ASN A 160 -12.76 -15.93 4.74
C ASN A 160 -13.68 -16.20 3.54
N GLY A 161 -14.96 -16.43 3.81
CA GLY A 161 -15.93 -16.84 2.81
C GLY A 161 -16.78 -18.01 3.32
N ILE A 162 -17.97 -18.14 2.75
CA ILE A 162 -18.90 -19.24 2.99
C ILE A 162 -18.31 -20.47 2.30
N MET A 163 -18.20 -21.57 3.04
CA MET A 163 -17.76 -22.85 2.47
C MET A 163 -18.84 -23.41 1.52
N PRO A 164 -18.47 -24.14 0.46
CA PRO A 164 -19.44 -24.70 -0.48
C PRO A 164 -20.54 -25.55 0.19
N ALA A 165 -20.21 -26.25 1.28
CA ALA A 165 -21.18 -27.05 2.05
C ALA A 165 -22.26 -26.21 2.75
N ASP A 166 -21.93 -24.99 3.16
CA ASP A 166 -22.85 -24.07 3.87
C ASP A 166 -23.59 -23.13 2.92
N LEU A 167 -23.15 -23.06 1.65
CA LEU A 167 -23.69 -22.15 0.66
C LEU A 167 -25.20 -22.31 0.42
N PRO A 168 -25.77 -23.53 0.31
CA PRO A 168 -27.21 -23.67 0.10
C PRO A 168 -28.05 -23.00 1.20
N GLY A 169 -27.62 -23.13 2.45
CA GLY A 169 -28.31 -22.50 3.60
C GLY A 169 -28.20 -20.98 3.56
N ALA A 170 -27.00 -20.45 3.25
CA ALA A 170 -26.79 -19.02 3.12
C ALA A 170 -27.60 -18.41 1.96
N VAL A 171 -27.70 -19.11 0.82
CA VAL A 171 -28.48 -18.69 -0.35
C VAL A 171 -29.97 -18.71 -0.05
N ALA A 172 -30.49 -19.76 0.58
CA ALA A 172 -31.90 -19.81 0.98
C ALA A 172 -32.26 -18.64 1.92
N ARG A 173 -31.38 -18.33 2.88
CA ARG A 173 -31.55 -17.18 3.77
C ARG A 173 -31.51 -15.85 3.01
N ALA A 174 -30.56 -15.68 2.10
CA ALA A 174 -30.43 -14.46 1.31
C ALA A 174 -31.64 -14.25 0.37
N ALA A 175 -32.14 -15.32 -0.25
CA ALA A 175 -33.33 -15.28 -1.10
C ALA A 175 -34.58 -14.85 -0.32
N ALA A 176 -34.78 -15.38 0.89
CA ALA A 176 -35.88 -14.96 1.77
C ALA A 176 -35.78 -13.46 2.11
N LEU A 177 -34.60 -12.99 2.50
CA LEU A 177 -34.36 -11.57 2.79
C LEU A 177 -34.53 -10.66 1.57
N GLN A 178 -34.26 -11.17 0.37
CA GLN A 178 -34.49 -10.45 -0.88
C GLN A 178 -35.97 -10.37 -1.24
N ALA A 179 -36.74 -11.44 -1.01
CA ALA A 179 -38.20 -11.41 -1.14
C ALA A 179 -38.86 -10.43 -0.16
N GLU A 180 -38.28 -10.25 1.03
CA GLU A 180 -38.68 -9.21 2.00
C GLU A 180 -38.27 -7.78 1.59
N GLY A 181 -37.44 -7.61 0.56
CA GLY A 181 -36.91 -6.31 0.14
C GLY A 181 -35.82 -5.73 1.06
N VAL A 182 -35.26 -6.54 1.96
CA VAL A 182 -34.28 -6.10 2.98
C VAL A 182 -32.84 -6.19 2.47
N VAL A 183 -32.55 -7.20 1.66
CA VAL A 183 -31.22 -7.44 1.09
C VAL A 183 -31.35 -7.60 -0.42
N ARG A 184 -30.39 -7.09 -1.17
CA ARG A 184 -30.17 -7.42 -2.57
C ARG A 184 -28.80 -8.06 -2.71
N VAL A 185 -28.76 -9.32 -3.14
CA VAL A 185 -27.49 -9.97 -3.49
C VAL A 185 -27.09 -9.48 -4.87
N VAL A 186 -26.02 -8.70 -4.92
CA VAL A 186 -25.54 -8.05 -6.15
C VAL A 186 -24.24 -8.66 -6.67
N GLY A 187 -23.51 -9.41 -5.86
CA GLY A 187 -22.31 -10.08 -6.34
C GLY A 187 -21.98 -11.40 -5.67
N VAL A 188 -21.21 -12.21 -6.40
CA VAL A 188 -20.64 -13.47 -5.90
C VAL A 188 -19.16 -13.46 -6.22
N TRP A 189 -18.34 -13.76 -5.22
CA TRP A 189 -16.89 -13.61 -5.39
C TRP A 189 -16.05 -14.53 -4.55
N THR A 190 -14.81 -14.69 -4.98
CA THR A 190 -13.79 -15.43 -4.23
C THR A 190 -12.44 -14.72 -4.30
N HIS A 191 -11.43 -15.29 -3.64
CA HIS A 191 -10.05 -14.84 -3.73
C HIS A 191 -9.12 -16.01 -3.98
N LEU A 192 -8.22 -15.84 -4.95
CA LEU A 192 -7.32 -16.88 -5.43
C LEU A 192 -6.13 -17.04 -4.48
N ALA A 193 -5.65 -18.28 -4.31
CA ALA A 193 -4.51 -18.62 -3.47
C ALA A 193 -3.17 -18.48 -4.20
N TYR A 194 -3.10 -18.94 -5.45
CA TYR A 194 -1.88 -19.02 -6.26
C TYR A 194 -1.94 -18.14 -7.52
N ALA A 195 -2.67 -17.03 -7.49
CA ALA A 195 -2.83 -16.20 -8.70
C ALA A 195 -1.50 -15.65 -9.24
N ASP A 196 -0.52 -15.49 -8.37
CA ASP A 196 0.85 -15.09 -8.68
C ASP A 196 1.72 -16.24 -9.19
N GLU A 197 1.20 -17.47 -9.30
CA GLU A 197 1.83 -18.59 -10.00
C GLU A 197 0.98 -19.01 -11.22
N PRO A 198 1.10 -18.32 -12.37
CA PRO A 198 0.30 -18.61 -13.54
C PRO A 198 0.38 -20.09 -13.96
N GLY A 199 -0.78 -20.71 -14.15
CA GLY A 199 -0.89 -22.13 -14.51
C GLY A 199 -0.96 -23.10 -13.32
N HIS A 200 -0.85 -22.63 -12.08
CA HIS A 200 -1.00 -23.50 -10.90
C HIS A 200 -2.40 -24.17 -10.88
N PRO A 201 -2.52 -25.50 -10.69
CA PRO A 201 -3.78 -26.23 -10.82
C PRO A 201 -4.86 -25.77 -9.83
N THR A 202 -4.47 -25.25 -8.67
CA THR A 202 -5.41 -24.65 -7.70
C THR A 202 -6.22 -23.50 -8.30
N ILE A 203 -5.67 -22.73 -9.24
CA ILE A 203 -6.41 -21.64 -9.90
C ILE A 203 -7.63 -22.20 -10.65
N ALA A 204 -7.43 -23.27 -11.43
CA ALA A 204 -8.50 -23.94 -12.16
C ALA A 204 -9.51 -24.59 -11.21
N ALA A 205 -9.04 -25.22 -10.12
CA ALA A 205 -9.92 -25.81 -9.11
C ALA A 205 -10.79 -24.75 -8.43
N GLN A 206 -10.21 -23.61 -8.02
CA GLN A 206 -10.97 -22.51 -7.42
C GLN A 206 -12.01 -21.91 -8.36
N ARG A 207 -11.69 -21.86 -9.66
CA ARG A 207 -12.63 -21.41 -10.70
C ARG A 207 -13.87 -22.31 -10.77
N VAL A 208 -13.68 -23.63 -10.82
CA VAL A 208 -14.79 -24.59 -10.85
C VAL A 208 -15.71 -24.38 -9.65
N VAL A 209 -15.15 -24.26 -8.45
CA VAL A 209 -15.94 -24.04 -7.23
C VAL A 209 -16.71 -22.71 -7.28
N LEU A 210 -16.12 -21.65 -7.83
CA LEU A 210 -16.82 -20.37 -8.00
C LEU A 210 -17.96 -20.49 -9.00
N ASP A 211 -17.73 -21.13 -10.14
CA ASP A 211 -18.75 -21.31 -11.18
C ASP A 211 -19.93 -22.14 -10.65
N ASP A 212 -19.67 -23.17 -9.84
CA ASP A 212 -20.69 -23.99 -9.17
C ASP A 212 -21.49 -23.17 -8.12
N ALA A 213 -20.79 -22.31 -7.38
CA ALA A 213 -21.41 -21.42 -6.41
C ALA A 213 -22.34 -20.40 -7.10
N VAL A 214 -21.90 -19.79 -8.20
CA VAL A 214 -22.73 -18.88 -9.01
C VAL A 214 -24.01 -19.58 -9.48
N ARG A 215 -23.90 -20.81 -10.04
CA ARG A 215 -25.08 -21.57 -10.45
C ARG A 215 -26.04 -21.87 -9.30
N THR A 216 -25.50 -22.11 -8.10
CA THR A 216 -26.31 -22.32 -6.89
C THR A 216 -27.08 -21.05 -6.50
N VAL A 217 -26.45 -19.88 -6.59
CA VAL A 217 -27.11 -18.58 -6.33
C VAL A 217 -28.20 -18.31 -7.37
N GLU A 218 -27.88 -18.47 -8.67
CA GLU A 218 -28.81 -18.22 -9.77
C GLU A 218 -30.00 -19.18 -9.76
N ALA A 219 -29.80 -20.45 -9.42
CA ALA A 219 -30.88 -21.44 -9.29
C ALA A 219 -31.90 -21.10 -8.19
N ALA A 220 -31.53 -20.24 -7.23
CA ALA A 220 -32.45 -19.71 -6.23
C ALA A 220 -33.23 -18.47 -6.70
N GLY A 221 -33.14 -18.11 -8.00
CA GLY A 221 -33.80 -16.95 -8.59
C GLY A 221 -33.12 -15.62 -8.27
N ILE A 222 -31.86 -15.64 -7.84
CA ILE A 222 -31.06 -14.44 -7.56
C ILE A 222 -30.24 -14.09 -8.80
N GLU A 223 -30.59 -13.00 -9.46
CA GLU A 223 -29.78 -12.42 -10.53
C GLU A 223 -28.66 -11.53 -9.93
N VAL A 224 -27.41 -11.89 -10.22
CA VAL A 224 -26.23 -11.16 -9.71
C VAL A 224 -25.75 -10.12 -10.71
N GLU A 225 -25.35 -8.95 -10.21
CA GLU A 225 -24.82 -7.84 -11.03
C GLU A 225 -23.37 -8.09 -11.42
N VAL A 226 -22.56 -8.64 -10.51
CA VAL A 226 -21.12 -8.88 -10.74
C VAL A 226 -20.62 -10.20 -10.14
N ARG A 227 -19.89 -10.96 -10.95
CA ARG A 227 -19.05 -12.08 -10.52
C ARG A 227 -17.60 -11.63 -10.57
N HIS A 228 -16.82 -11.95 -9.53
CA HIS A 228 -15.42 -11.50 -9.50
C HIS A 228 -14.46 -12.44 -8.76
N ALA A 229 -13.32 -12.74 -9.38
CA ALA A 229 -12.26 -13.56 -8.80
C ALA A 229 -10.88 -12.87 -8.88
N ALA A 230 -10.55 -12.31 -10.03
CA ALA A 230 -9.22 -11.79 -10.33
C ALA A 230 -8.74 -10.70 -9.34
N ASN A 231 -7.58 -10.95 -8.73
CA ASN A 231 -6.75 -9.94 -8.08
C ASN A 231 -5.76 -9.35 -9.12
N SER A 232 -4.77 -8.55 -8.70
CA SER A 232 -3.78 -7.97 -9.62
C SER A 232 -3.14 -9.01 -10.55
N ALA A 233 -2.68 -10.15 -10.00
CA ALA A 233 -1.98 -11.16 -10.80
C ALA A 233 -2.89 -11.79 -11.85
N ALA A 234 -4.06 -12.28 -11.44
CA ALA A 234 -5.03 -12.88 -12.37
C ALA A 234 -5.62 -11.87 -13.37
N THR A 235 -5.66 -10.58 -13.03
CA THR A 235 -6.04 -9.52 -14.00
C THR A 235 -5.05 -9.49 -15.16
N LEU A 236 -3.75 -9.60 -14.88
CA LEU A 236 -2.68 -9.51 -15.86
C LEU A 236 -2.42 -10.84 -16.60
N THR A 237 -2.66 -11.98 -15.97
CA THR A 237 -2.18 -13.28 -16.48
C THR A 237 -3.27 -14.30 -16.76
N ALA A 238 -4.52 -14.08 -16.33
CA ALA A 238 -5.59 -15.08 -16.43
C ALA A 238 -6.93 -14.49 -16.91
N PRO A 239 -7.08 -14.18 -18.22
CA PRO A 239 -8.30 -13.59 -18.77
C PRO A 239 -9.60 -14.33 -18.47
N ALA A 240 -9.52 -15.66 -18.35
CA ALA A 240 -10.67 -16.49 -18.03
C ALA A 240 -11.24 -16.28 -16.60
N LEU A 241 -10.56 -15.50 -15.76
CA LEU A 241 -10.97 -15.15 -14.38
C LEU A 241 -11.40 -13.69 -14.23
N HIS A 242 -11.51 -12.94 -15.33
CA HIS A 242 -11.95 -11.55 -15.29
C HIS A 242 -13.43 -11.41 -14.91
N TYR A 243 -14.27 -12.35 -15.37
CA TYR A 243 -15.71 -12.32 -15.16
C TYR A 243 -16.29 -10.92 -15.47
N ASP A 244 -17.10 -10.35 -14.58
CA ASP A 244 -17.74 -9.05 -14.77
C ASP A 244 -16.94 -7.91 -14.11
N LEU A 245 -16.06 -8.24 -13.14
CA LEU A 245 -15.32 -7.26 -12.34
C LEU A 245 -13.95 -7.81 -11.90
N VAL A 246 -12.89 -7.07 -12.20
CA VAL A 246 -11.51 -7.35 -11.72
C VAL A 246 -11.14 -6.48 -10.53
N ARG A 247 -10.26 -6.97 -9.63
CA ARG A 247 -9.88 -6.28 -8.38
C ARG A 247 -8.37 -6.06 -8.24
N PRO A 248 -7.72 -5.33 -9.16
CA PRO A 248 -6.31 -4.99 -8.99
C PRO A 248 -6.11 -4.10 -7.76
N GLY A 249 -5.09 -4.43 -6.96
CA GLY A 249 -4.62 -3.64 -5.82
C GLY A 249 -3.20 -3.18 -6.05
N LEU A 250 -2.23 -4.05 -5.79
CA LEU A 250 -0.80 -3.71 -5.98
C LEU A 250 -0.48 -3.11 -7.37
N ALA A 251 -1.07 -3.66 -8.43
CA ALA A 251 -0.80 -3.21 -9.79
C ALA A 251 -1.35 -1.80 -10.08
N VAL A 252 -2.35 -1.30 -9.33
CA VAL A 252 -2.81 0.10 -9.42
C VAL A 252 -1.68 1.06 -9.09
N TYR A 253 -0.76 0.66 -8.21
CA TYR A 253 0.41 1.44 -7.80
C TYR A 253 1.66 1.12 -8.61
N GLY A 254 1.50 0.39 -9.71
CA GLY A 254 2.55 0.14 -10.69
C GLY A 254 3.58 -0.88 -10.27
N LEU A 255 3.24 -1.75 -9.32
CA LEU A 255 4.11 -2.82 -8.85
C LEU A 255 3.61 -4.17 -9.37
N SER A 256 4.54 -5.01 -9.85
CA SER A 256 4.22 -6.32 -10.41
C SER A 256 3.86 -7.30 -9.28
N PRO A 257 2.70 -7.98 -9.35
CA PRO A 257 2.35 -9.06 -8.44
C PRO A 257 3.03 -10.39 -8.82
N VAL A 258 3.71 -10.43 -9.96
CA VAL A 258 4.40 -11.61 -10.53
C VAL A 258 5.81 -11.23 -10.98
N PRO A 259 6.67 -10.69 -10.09
CA PRO A 259 7.99 -10.20 -10.47
C PRO A 259 8.90 -11.26 -11.11
N GLN A 260 8.65 -12.54 -10.83
CA GLN A 260 9.33 -13.69 -11.44
C GLN A 260 8.90 -13.96 -12.89
N VAL A 261 7.77 -13.41 -13.33
CA VAL A 261 7.26 -13.57 -14.70
C VAL A 261 7.70 -12.40 -15.57
N ALA A 262 7.43 -11.17 -15.14
CA ALA A 262 7.79 -9.97 -15.88
C ALA A 262 7.86 -8.72 -14.99
N PRO A 263 8.72 -7.74 -15.33
CA PRO A 263 8.76 -6.44 -14.67
C PRO A 263 7.46 -5.64 -14.91
N PRO A 264 7.18 -4.60 -14.10
CA PRO A 264 5.99 -3.75 -14.27
C PRO A 264 5.84 -3.18 -15.69
N SER A 265 6.94 -2.77 -16.30
CA SER A 265 6.96 -2.14 -17.63
C SER A 265 6.41 -3.06 -18.74
N SER A 266 6.60 -4.38 -18.63
CA SER A 266 6.02 -5.34 -19.58
C SER A 266 4.49 -5.38 -19.56
N PHE A 267 3.86 -4.92 -18.47
CA PHE A 267 2.42 -4.82 -18.33
C PHE A 267 1.90 -3.39 -18.59
N GLY A 268 2.76 -2.45 -19.00
CA GLY A 268 2.42 -1.04 -19.11
C GLY A 268 2.27 -0.35 -17.75
N LEU A 269 2.83 -0.93 -16.69
CA LEU A 269 2.73 -0.40 -15.33
C LEU A 269 3.97 0.46 -14.99
N ARG A 270 3.71 1.57 -14.31
CA ARG A 270 4.72 2.53 -13.83
C ARG A 270 4.58 2.70 -12.31
N PRO A 271 5.59 2.36 -11.50
CA PRO A 271 5.47 2.47 -10.05
C PRO A 271 5.15 3.91 -9.63
N ALA A 272 4.29 4.09 -8.65
CA ALA A 272 3.73 5.40 -8.32
C ALA A 272 4.44 6.12 -7.16
N MET A 273 5.31 5.43 -6.40
CA MET A 273 5.90 5.98 -5.17
C MET A 273 7.42 6.01 -5.20
N THR A 274 7.96 7.11 -4.69
CA THR A 274 9.39 7.32 -4.47
C THR A 274 9.65 7.78 -3.04
N LEU A 275 10.47 7.01 -2.31
CA LEU A 275 10.83 7.29 -0.92
C LEU A 275 12.22 7.94 -0.86
N GLN A 276 12.26 9.17 -0.37
CA GLN A 276 13.49 9.96 -0.25
C GLN A 276 13.71 10.44 1.17
N ALA A 277 14.98 10.63 1.54
CA ALA A 277 15.38 11.25 2.79
C ALA A 277 16.60 12.16 2.59
N ARG A 278 16.76 13.16 3.46
CA ARG A 278 17.98 13.95 3.54
C ARG A 278 18.94 13.31 4.52
N LEU A 279 20.22 13.23 4.18
CA LEU A 279 21.25 12.78 5.12
C LEU A 279 21.25 13.68 6.36
N ALA A 280 21.07 13.09 7.53
CA ALA A 280 21.03 13.83 8.80
C ALA A 280 22.43 14.24 9.26
N THR A 281 23.39 13.32 9.14
CA THR A 281 24.80 13.57 9.48
C THR A 281 25.70 12.84 8.49
N VAL A 282 26.83 13.47 8.15
CA VAL A 282 27.95 12.82 7.45
C VAL A 282 29.20 13.04 8.28
N LYS A 283 29.94 11.96 8.58
CA LYS A 283 31.14 12.03 9.43
C LYS A 283 32.23 11.07 8.98
N ASP A 284 33.48 11.49 9.15
CA ASP A 284 34.65 10.65 8.95
C ASP A 284 34.83 9.69 10.13
N VAL A 285 35.20 8.44 9.85
CA VAL A 285 35.51 7.41 10.86
C VAL A 285 36.77 6.64 10.47
N PRO A 286 37.54 6.13 11.45
CA PRO A 286 38.73 5.33 11.16
C PRO A 286 38.36 3.93 10.61
N ALA A 287 39.37 3.22 10.10
CA ALA A 287 39.27 1.78 9.83
C ALA A 287 39.01 1.01 11.14
N GLY A 288 38.27 -0.09 11.06
CA GLY A 288 37.94 -0.92 12.22
C GLY A 288 36.79 -0.37 13.08
N GLN A 289 36.11 0.70 12.64
CA GLN A 289 34.95 1.26 13.34
C GLN A 289 33.74 0.33 13.20
N GLY A 290 33.20 -0.14 14.32
CA GLY A 290 31.91 -0.83 14.34
C GLY A 290 30.74 0.13 14.05
N VAL A 291 29.76 -0.33 13.27
CA VAL A 291 28.62 0.48 12.82
C VAL A 291 27.29 -0.12 13.30
N SER A 292 26.47 0.73 13.93
CA SER A 292 25.14 0.40 14.47
C SER A 292 25.16 -0.67 15.58
N TYR A 293 23.99 -1.06 16.07
CA TYR A 293 23.86 -2.03 17.17
C TYR A 293 24.57 -3.35 16.87
N ALA A 294 25.30 -3.85 17.88
CA ALA A 294 26.08 -5.09 17.84
C ALA A 294 27.23 -5.12 16.80
N HIS A 295 27.55 -3.97 16.17
CA HIS A 295 28.67 -3.85 15.22
C HIS A 295 28.71 -4.97 14.17
N LEU A 296 27.55 -5.30 13.59
CA LEU A 296 27.43 -6.32 12.53
C LEU A 296 28.09 -5.88 11.21
N TYR A 297 28.47 -4.61 11.15
CA TYR A 297 29.30 -4.05 10.10
C TYR A 297 30.49 -3.34 10.76
N THR A 298 31.68 -3.53 10.19
CA THR A 298 32.93 -2.89 10.62
C THR A 298 33.61 -2.31 9.40
N THR A 299 34.02 -1.05 9.47
CA THR A 299 34.67 -0.37 8.33
C THR A 299 36.01 -1.03 8.01
N ALA A 300 36.23 -1.38 6.75
CA ALA A 300 37.49 -2.00 6.31
C ALA A 300 38.64 -0.99 6.18
N GLN A 301 38.32 0.29 6.03
CA GLN A 301 39.25 1.40 5.85
C GLN A 301 38.69 2.68 6.49
N ALA A 302 39.51 3.73 6.59
CA ALA A 302 39.01 5.05 6.94
C ALA A 302 37.99 5.50 5.87
N THR A 303 36.82 5.93 6.31
CA THR A 303 35.67 6.16 5.43
C THR A 303 34.75 7.24 5.98
N ARG A 304 33.70 7.57 5.23
CA ARG A 304 32.61 8.46 5.64
C ARG A 304 31.33 7.66 5.88
N LEU A 305 30.68 7.91 7.00
CA LEU A 305 29.36 7.36 7.30
C LEU A 305 28.29 8.43 7.13
N GLY A 306 27.23 8.10 6.41
CA GLY A 306 26.02 8.90 6.26
C GLY A 306 24.86 8.31 7.06
N VAL A 307 24.14 9.14 7.81
CA VAL A 307 22.93 8.72 8.53
C VAL A 307 21.70 9.12 7.73
N VAL A 308 20.85 8.13 7.42
CA VAL A 308 19.54 8.33 6.81
C VAL A 308 18.49 8.28 7.92
N PRO A 309 17.73 9.36 8.18
CA PRO A 309 16.78 9.46 9.28
C PRO A 309 15.44 8.79 8.96
N LEU A 310 15.50 7.51 8.60
CA LEU A 310 14.38 6.61 8.45
C LEU A 310 14.73 5.26 9.07
N GLY A 311 13.86 4.74 9.92
CA GLY A 311 14.04 3.44 10.57
C GLY A 311 12.78 2.58 10.55
N TYR A 312 12.78 1.52 11.37
CA TYR A 312 11.67 0.58 11.37
C TYR A 312 10.35 1.13 11.94
N ALA A 313 10.38 2.23 12.69
CA ALA A 313 9.16 2.94 13.08
C ALA A 313 8.53 3.74 11.92
N ASP A 314 9.32 4.04 10.89
CA ASP A 314 8.87 4.74 9.68
C ASP A 314 8.47 3.77 8.56
N GLY A 315 8.72 2.47 8.75
CA GLY A 315 8.39 1.40 7.81
C GLY A 315 9.60 0.71 7.18
N ILE A 316 10.84 1.12 7.50
CA ILE A 316 12.04 0.47 6.97
C ILE A 316 12.22 -0.92 7.62
N PRO A 317 12.17 -2.03 6.86
CA PRO A 317 12.16 -3.36 7.45
C PRO A 317 13.48 -3.64 8.16
N ARG A 318 13.41 -3.99 9.45
CA ARG A 318 14.60 -4.37 10.23
C ARG A 318 15.35 -5.56 9.62
N HIS A 319 14.65 -6.42 8.91
CA HIS A 319 15.21 -7.58 8.20
C HIS A 319 16.10 -7.19 7.02
N ALA A 320 16.02 -5.95 6.51
CA ALA A 320 16.97 -5.40 5.53
C ALA A 320 18.23 -4.80 6.17
N SER A 321 18.65 -5.29 7.35
CA SER A 321 19.93 -4.95 7.96
C SER A 321 21.09 -5.54 7.15
N GLY A 322 22.22 -4.82 7.09
CA GLY A 322 23.40 -5.27 6.35
C GLY A 322 24.56 -5.75 7.20
N GLY A 323 25.69 -6.05 6.55
CA GLY A 323 26.85 -6.66 7.18
C GLY A 323 26.62 -8.15 7.46
N SER A 324 26.98 -8.63 8.64
CA SER A 324 26.76 -10.03 9.00
C SER A 324 25.29 -10.40 9.25
N ALA A 325 24.37 -9.43 9.27
CA ALA A 325 22.93 -9.67 9.40
C ALA A 325 22.23 -10.00 8.06
N GLY A 326 22.82 -9.66 6.92
CA GLY A 326 22.14 -9.77 5.64
C GLY A 326 22.72 -8.86 4.56
N PRO A 327 22.08 -8.82 3.39
CA PRO A 327 22.59 -8.05 2.25
C PRO A 327 22.56 -6.54 2.53
N GLY A 328 21.64 -6.05 3.37
CA GLY A 328 21.40 -4.63 3.55
C GLY A 328 20.51 -4.04 2.45
N GLY A 329 19.51 -3.26 2.86
CA GLY A 329 18.63 -2.54 1.95
C GLY A 329 19.41 -1.59 1.02
N PRO A 330 19.10 -1.56 -0.28
CA PRO A 330 19.80 -0.70 -1.23
C PRO A 330 19.30 0.76 -1.12
N VAL A 331 20.21 1.73 -1.25
CA VAL A 331 19.92 3.16 -1.24
C VAL A 331 20.74 3.86 -2.31
N TYR A 332 20.08 4.65 -3.16
CA TYR A 332 20.73 5.46 -4.18
C TYR A 332 21.23 6.79 -3.59
N VAL A 333 22.49 7.14 -3.85
CA VAL A 333 23.21 8.27 -3.26
C VAL A 333 24.00 9.02 -4.32
N GLY A 334 24.07 10.35 -4.20
CA GLY A 334 24.95 11.21 -5.01
C GLY A 334 24.40 11.62 -6.39
N GLY A 335 23.23 11.14 -6.78
CA GLY A 335 22.53 11.60 -7.98
C GLY A 335 21.59 12.80 -7.70
N PRO A 336 20.90 13.32 -8.72
CA PRO A 336 20.04 14.49 -8.59
C PRO A 336 18.84 14.22 -7.66
N GLU A 337 18.28 15.28 -7.03
CA GLU A 337 17.08 15.14 -6.18
C GLU A 337 15.86 14.56 -6.91
N THR A 338 15.84 14.69 -8.25
CA THR A 338 14.81 14.14 -9.13
C THR A 338 14.97 12.65 -9.42
N ALA A 339 16.06 12.02 -8.94
CA ALA A 339 16.32 10.61 -9.14
C ALA A 339 15.14 9.75 -8.63
N GLY A 340 14.58 8.95 -9.53
CA GLY A 340 13.43 8.09 -9.23
C GLY A 340 12.08 8.80 -9.26
N LEU A 341 11.94 10.03 -9.75
CA LEU A 341 10.65 10.74 -9.92
C LEU A 341 10.08 10.67 -11.34
N GLY A 342 10.16 9.52 -12.01
CA GLY A 342 9.45 9.25 -13.27
C GLY A 342 10.12 9.72 -14.57
N SER A 343 11.25 10.43 -14.52
CA SER A 343 12.12 10.53 -15.70
C SER A 343 12.89 9.21 -15.85
N PRO A 344 13.03 8.63 -17.05
CA PRO A 344 14.05 7.61 -17.26
C PRO A 344 15.38 8.26 -16.87
N ALA A 345 15.89 7.92 -15.69
CA ALA A 345 17.23 8.30 -15.32
C ALA A 345 18.12 7.63 -16.37
N ASP A 346 18.95 8.41 -17.05
CA ASP A 346 20.11 7.82 -17.69
C ASP A 346 21.06 7.44 -16.54
N PRO A 347 21.14 6.14 -16.18
CA PRO A 347 21.89 5.73 -15.00
C PRO A 347 23.38 6.04 -15.12
N ASP A 348 23.88 6.30 -16.34
CA ASP A 348 25.26 6.65 -16.62
C ASP A 348 25.52 8.17 -16.62
N ALA A 349 24.48 9.02 -16.71
CA ALA A 349 24.63 10.48 -16.79
C ALA A 349 24.67 11.20 -15.42
N ASP A 350 24.11 10.58 -14.37
CA ASP A 350 23.76 11.28 -13.13
C ASP A 350 24.81 11.18 -12.01
N GLY A 351 25.87 10.37 -12.17
CA GLY A 351 26.98 10.26 -11.22
C GLY A 351 26.66 9.62 -9.86
N GLY A 352 25.41 9.19 -9.64
CA GLY A 352 24.99 8.52 -8.40
C GLY A 352 25.36 7.04 -8.35
N ARG A 353 25.26 6.44 -7.16
CA ARG A 353 25.58 5.03 -6.90
C ARG A 353 24.63 4.41 -5.88
N VAL A 354 24.47 3.09 -5.97
CA VAL A 354 23.72 2.33 -4.97
C VAL A 354 24.66 1.84 -3.88
N LEU A 355 24.37 2.25 -2.65
CA LEU A 355 24.99 1.75 -1.42
C LEU A 355 24.01 0.84 -0.69
N ARG A 356 24.51 0.10 0.30
CA ARG A 356 23.67 -0.76 1.15
C ARG A 356 23.74 -0.30 2.59
N VAL A 357 22.66 -0.54 3.34
CA VAL A 357 22.62 -0.32 4.78
C VAL A 357 23.81 -1.00 5.45
N ALA A 358 24.63 -0.23 6.18
CA ALA A 358 25.78 -0.68 6.93
C ALA A 358 25.37 -0.99 8.38
N GLY A 359 25.25 -2.28 8.70
CA GLY A 359 24.85 -2.75 10.03
C GLY A 359 23.34 -2.80 10.22
N ARG A 360 22.88 -2.66 11.48
CA ARG A 360 21.46 -2.80 11.81
C ARG A 360 20.63 -1.57 11.43
N VAL A 361 19.43 -1.83 10.92
CA VAL A 361 18.34 -0.85 10.87
C VAL A 361 17.85 -0.56 12.30
N CYS A 362 17.84 0.72 12.68
CA CYS A 362 17.37 1.20 13.98
C CYS A 362 15.93 1.69 13.92
N MET A 363 15.37 2.13 15.05
CA MET A 363 13.97 2.56 15.13
C MET A 363 13.67 3.74 14.19
N ASP A 364 14.58 4.72 14.13
CA ASP A 364 14.34 5.97 13.41
C ASP A 364 15.46 6.31 12.40
N GLN A 365 16.42 5.40 12.18
CA GLN A 365 17.54 5.66 11.26
C GLN A 365 18.24 4.40 10.73
N VAL A 366 18.92 4.56 9.60
CA VAL A 366 19.91 3.62 9.05
C VAL A 366 21.23 4.34 8.76
N VAL A 367 22.32 3.58 8.65
CA VAL A 367 23.65 4.12 8.33
C VAL A 367 24.09 3.58 6.97
N LEU A 368 24.73 4.41 6.17
CA LEU A 368 25.42 4.05 4.93
C LEU A 368 26.92 4.26 5.11
N ASP A 369 27.73 3.32 4.63
CA ASP A 369 29.15 3.56 4.38
C ASP A 369 29.28 4.21 3.00
N LEU A 370 29.57 5.51 2.98
CA LEU A 370 29.64 6.32 1.77
C LEU A 370 30.94 6.09 0.99
N GLY A 371 31.94 5.47 1.61
CA GLY A 371 33.25 5.22 1.04
C GLY A 371 34.28 6.32 1.29
N PRO A 372 35.58 6.02 1.06
CA PRO A 372 36.63 7.01 1.15
C PRO A 372 36.44 8.07 0.05
N TYR A 373 36.71 9.34 0.38
CA TYR A 373 36.56 10.49 -0.53
C TYR A 373 35.12 10.83 -0.96
N ALA A 374 34.11 10.23 -0.31
CA ALA A 374 32.71 10.63 -0.40
C ALA A 374 32.53 12.15 -0.26
N ALA A 375 31.92 12.78 -1.27
CA ALA A 375 31.66 14.22 -1.30
C ALA A 375 30.34 14.62 -0.62
N GLU A 376 29.53 13.63 -0.23
CA GLU A 376 28.21 13.83 0.36
C GLU A 376 28.27 14.64 1.66
N ARG A 377 27.19 15.38 1.91
CA ARG A 377 27.02 16.28 3.04
C ARG A 377 25.67 16.05 3.71
N ALA A 378 25.55 16.51 4.95
CA ALA A 378 24.25 16.60 5.59
C ALA A 378 23.32 17.50 4.75
N GLY A 379 22.08 17.06 4.55
CA GLY A 379 21.12 17.71 3.66
C GLY A 379 21.01 17.05 2.27
N ASP A 380 22.03 16.36 1.79
CA ASP A 380 21.98 15.69 0.48
C ASP A 380 20.89 14.63 0.45
N VAL A 381 20.17 14.56 -0.68
CA VAL A 381 19.04 13.65 -0.85
C VAL A 381 19.54 12.25 -1.23
N VAL A 382 18.99 11.25 -0.56
CA VAL A 382 19.13 9.84 -0.91
C VAL A 382 17.75 9.26 -1.25
N THR A 383 17.72 8.33 -2.20
CA THR A 383 16.50 7.65 -2.61
C THR A 383 16.56 6.19 -2.18
N LEU A 384 15.64 5.78 -1.31
CA LEU A 384 15.59 4.41 -0.80
C LEU A 384 15.01 3.51 -1.89
N PHE A 385 13.85 3.87 -2.43
CA PHE A 385 13.33 3.28 -3.65
C PHE A 385 12.54 4.30 -4.46
N GLY A 386 12.46 4.12 -5.78
CA GLY A 386 11.82 5.05 -6.69
C GLY A 386 10.81 4.43 -7.64
N SER A 387 10.26 5.30 -8.49
CA SER A 387 9.30 4.97 -9.54
C SER A 387 9.97 4.32 -10.77
N THR A 388 10.88 3.37 -10.54
CA THR A 388 11.67 2.68 -11.57
C THR A 388 11.25 1.22 -11.67
N ASP A 389 11.43 0.61 -12.83
CA ASP A 389 11.10 -0.81 -13.08
C ASP A 389 12.08 -1.81 -12.43
N GLY A 390 13.06 -1.31 -11.66
CA GLY A 390 14.06 -2.10 -10.92
C GLY A 390 15.46 -2.00 -11.50
N LEU A 391 16.43 -2.58 -10.80
CA LEU A 391 17.85 -2.53 -11.17
C LEU A 391 18.15 -3.34 -12.45
N ALA A 392 18.08 -2.71 -13.62
CA ALA A 392 18.77 -3.22 -14.81
C ALA A 392 20.30 -2.97 -14.75
N HIS A 393 20.75 -2.01 -13.92
CA HIS A 393 22.16 -1.62 -13.77
C HIS A 393 22.49 -1.22 -12.32
N SER A 394 23.75 -1.36 -11.90
CA SER A 394 24.25 -1.07 -10.54
C SER A 394 24.16 0.41 -10.13
N ALA A 395 23.87 1.31 -11.08
CA ALA A 395 23.66 2.74 -10.88
C ALA A 395 22.18 3.16 -11.01
N ALA A 396 21.24 2.23 -11.19
CA ALA A 396 19.82 2.58 -11.25
C ALA A 396 19.23 2.77 -9.84
N VAL A 397 18.20 3.63 -9.72
CA VAL A 397 17.48 3.84 -8.46
C VAL A 397 16.78 2.53 -8.06
N PRO A 398 16.96 2.04 -6.81
CA PRO A 398 16.32 0.81 -6.37
C PRO A 398 14.79 0.89 -6.42
N SER A 399 14.14 -0.26 -6.56
CA SER A 399 12.69 -0.41 -6.51
C SER A 399 12.21 -0.90 -5.14
N ALA A 400 10.90 -0.85 -4.90
CA ALA A 400 10.29 -1.50 -3.74
C ALA A 400 10.50 -3.02 -3.74
N GLN A 401 10.68 -3.64 -4.92
CA GLN A 401 10.99 -5.06 -5.05
C GLN A 401 12.42 -5.38 -4.60
N ASP A 402 13.38 -4.49 -4.84
CA ASP A 402 14.76 -4.66 -4.36
C ASP A 402 14.84 -4.61 -2.83
N TRP A 403 14.04 -3.74 -2.21
CA TRP A 403 13.86 -3.73 -0.75
C TRP A 403 13.17 -4.97 -0.23
N ALA A 404 12.16 -5.46 -0.94
CA ALA A 404 11.48 -6.70 -0.60
C ALA A 404 12.44 -7.89 -0.60
N ALA A 405 13.27 -8.00 -1.63
CA ALA A 405 14.31 -9.03 -1.73
C ALA A 405 15.34 -8.91 -0.59
N ALA A 406 15.81 -7.69 -0.28
CA ALA A 406 16.75 -7.46 0.81
C ALA A 406 16.18 -7.81 2.20
N ALA A 407 14.86 -7.69 2.38
CA ALA A 407 14.17 -7.99 3.63
C ALA A 407 13.60 -9.43 3.71
N GLY A 408 13.66 -10.21 2.62
CA GLY A 408 13.05 -11.54 2.56
C GLY A 408 11.52 -11.50 2.57
N THR A 409 10.92 -10.55 1.85
CA THR A 409 9.46 -10.32 1.80
C THR A 409 8.99 -9.95 0.39
N ILE A 410 7.79 -9.38 0.26
CA ILE A 410 7.14 -8.95 -0.97
C ILE A 410 6.97 -7.42 -1.02
N SER A 411 6.96 -6.85 -2.22
CA SER A 411 6.80 -5.40 -2.43
C SER A 411 5.52 -4.82 -1.82
N TYR A 412 4.45 -5.63 -1.71
CA TYR A 412 3.23 -5.31 -0.96
C TYR A 412 3.54 -4.81 0.46
N GLU A 413 4.39 -5.53 1.19
CA GLU A 413 4.71 -5.20 2.58
C GLU A 413 5.54 -3.92 2.67
N ILE A 414 6.47 -3.73 1.72
CA ILE A 414 7.37 -2.56 1.68
C ILE A 414 6.58 -1.26 1.58
N VAL A 415 5.69 -1.12 0.60
CA VAL A 415 4.94 0.14 0.40
C VAL A 415 3.85 0.35 1.46
N THR A 416 3.19 -0.74 1.90
CA THR A 416 2.08 -0.65 2.86
C THR A 416 2.55 -0.27 4.27
N ARG A 417 3.80 -0.61 4.64
CA ARG A 417 4.32 -0.36 5.99
C ARG A 417 4.86 1.03 6.24
N LEU A 418 4.90 1.90 5.24
CA LEU A 418 5.33 3.27 5.45
C LEU A 418 4.43 3.98 6.46
N GLY A 419 4.99 4.30 7.62
CA GLY A 419 4.25 4.84 8.75
C GLY A 419 3.69 6.23 8.47
N ALA A 420 2.68 6.65 9.25
CA ALA A 420 2.04 7.96 9.12
C ALA A 420 2.99 9.15 9.40
N ARG A 421 4.15 8.89 10.02
CA ARG A 421 5.21 9.91 10.26
C ARG A 421 5.85 10.39 8.96
N VAL A 422 5.92 9.51 7.95
CA VAL A 422 6.50 9.85 6.64
C VAL A 422 5.46 10.63 5.84
N PRO A 423 5.67 11.94 5.56
CA PRO A 423 4.71 12.73 4.83
C PRO A 423 4.60 12.23 3.38
N ARG A 424 3.37 12.13 2.88
CA ARG A 424 3.09 11.89 1.46
C ARG A 424 3.03 13.22 0.73
N VAL A 425 3.72 13.31 -0.40
CA VAL A 425 3.74 14.48 -1.29
C VAL A 425 3.17 14.06 -2.62
N TYR A 426 2.01 14.61 -2.98
CA TYR A 426 1.31 14.25 -4.21
C TYR A 426 1.79 15.11 -5.39
N VAL A 427 2.11 14.46 -6.49
CA VAL A 427 2.48 15.09 -7.77
C VAL A 427 1.59 14.57 -8.90
N GLY A 428 1.60 15.26 -10.05
CA GLY A 428 0.68 15.00 -11.15
C GLY A 428 -0.70 15.65 -10.95
N HIS A 429 -1.41 15.91 -12.04
CA HIS A 429 -2.76 16.48 -11.99
C HIS A 429 -3.85 15.42 -12.21
N VAL A 430 -4.77 15.34 -11.26
CA VAL A 430 -5.96 14.48 -11.33
C VAL A 430 -7.19 15.30 -10.93
N PRO A 431 -8.30 15.26 -11.70
CA PRO A 431 -9.56 15.88 -11.30
C PRO A 431 -10.06 15.37 -9.95
N GLY A 432 -10.58 16.27 -9.10
CA GLY A 432 -11.06 15.91 -7.76
C GLY A 432 -9.97 15.93 -6.66
N VAL A 433 -8.70 16.07 -7.02
CA VAL A 433 -7.59 16.33 -6.09
C VAL A 433 -7.10 17.76 -6.29
N PRO A 434 -7.14 18.64 -5.26
CA PRO A 434 -6.55 19.97 -5.36
C PRO A 434 -5.08 19.88 -5.80
N GLY A 435 -4.70 20.60 -6.86
CA GLY A 435 -3.34 20.57 -7.40
C GLY A 435 -2.30 21.05 -6.39
N ARG A 436 -1.16 20.34 -6.32
CA ARG A 436 0.03 20.67 -5.50
C ARG A 436 -0.31 21.31 -4.15
N THR A 437 -1.02 20.60 -3.29
CA THR A 437 -1.05 20.96 -1.88
C THR A 437 0.15 20.33 -1.19
N ALA A 438 1.06 21.14 -0.65
CA ALA A 438 1.91 20.75 0.48
C ALA A 438 1.04 20.55 1.76
N ALA A 439 -0.17 20.00 1.60
CA ALA A 439 -1.03 19.63 2.68
C ALA A 439 -0.65 18.20 3.05
N THR A 440 0.04 18.07 4.17
CA THR A 440 0.14 16.82 4.91
C THR A 440 -1.29 16.33 5.14
N VAL A 441 -1.77 15.40 4.32
CA VAL A 441 -2.88 14.55 4.76
C VAL A 441 -2.23 13.58 5.73
N THR A 442 -2.04 14.02 6.98
CA THR A 442 -1.80 13.09 8.07
C THR A 442 -2.98 12.14 8.04
N GLY A 443 -2.71 10.85 7.81
CA GLY A 443 -3.74 9.83 7.65
C GLY A 443 -4.84 10.00 8.69
N VAL A 444 -6.09 9.84 8.27
CA VAL A 444 -7.20 9.77 9.21
C VAL A 444 -6.82 8.72 10.24
N PRO A 445 -6.65 9.06 11.54
CA PRO A 445 -6.44 8.04 12.54
C PRO A 445 -7.69 7.18 12.51
N VAL A 446 -7.55 5.90 12.17
CA VAL A 446 -8.57 4.91 12.49
C VAL A 446 -8.52 4.79 14.01
N ALA A 447 -9.29 5.63 14.70
CA ALA A 447 -9.42 5.55 16.14
C ALA A 447 -9.95 4.15 16.49
N PRO A 448 -9.37 3.45 17.48
CA PRO A 448 -10.01 2.26 18.01
C PRO A 448 -11.40 2.65 18.55
N PRO A 449 -12.41 1.76 18.45
CA PRO A 449 -13.72 2.04 19.01
C PRO A 449 -13.57 2.39 20.49
N ALA A 450 -14.24 3.46 20.91
CA ALA A 450 -14.30 3.83 22.32
C ALA A 450 -14.81 2.62 23.12
N ALA A 451 -14.04 2.18 24.11
CA ALA A 451 -14.49 1.15 25.02
C ALA A 451 -15.82 1.60 25.67
N PRO A 452 -16.84 0.72 25.77
CA PRO A 452 -18.05 1.07 26.47
C PRO A 452 -17.69 1.45 27.91
N ALA A 453 -18.24 2.56 28.39
CA ALA A 453 -18.07 3.01 29.76
C ALA A 453 -18.54 1.91 30.72
N THR A 454 -17.60 1.19 31.31
CA THR A 454 -17.89 0.27 32.42
C THR A 454 -18.15 1.11 33.65
N ALA A 455 -19.36 0.97 34.18
CA ALA A 455 -19.77 1.53 35.45
C ALA A 455 -18.84 1.08 36.58
N ASP A 456 -18.68 2.02 37.51
CA ASP A 456 -17.99 1.97 38.80
C ASP A 456 -18.05 0.61 39.53
N ALA A 457 -16.89 0.10 39.93
CA ALA A 457 -16.72 -0.82 41.06
C ALA A 457 -15.26 -0.86 41.54
N GLY A 458 -14.96 -0.05 42.57
CA GLY A 458 -14.22 -0.43 43.79
C GLY A 458 -12.85 -1.14 43.74
N THR A 459 -11.83 -0.41 44.20
CA THR A 459 -10.72 -0.81 45.11
C THR A 459 -9.82 -2.02 44.77
N ALA A 460 -8.52 -1.77 44.53
CA ALA A 460 -7.38 -2.12 45.42
C ALA A 460 -6.05 -2.45 44.68
N GLU A 461 -4.98 -1.83 45.19
CA GLU A 461 -3.57 -2.27 45.32
C GLU A 461 -2.59 -2.42 44.11
N SER A 462 -1.59 -1.51 44.18
CA SER A 462 -0.14 -1.61 43.91
C SER A 462 0.50 -2.85 43.25
N GLY A 463 1.38 -2.60 42.27
CA GLY A 463 2.46 -3.51 41.87
C GLY A 463 3.37 -2.95 40.77
N SER A 464 4.59 -2.57 41.15
CA SER A 464 5.71 -2.10 40.32
C SER A 464 6.26 -3.16 39.35
N TRP A 465 6.75 -2.76 38.17
CA TRP A 465 7.70 -3.57 37.38
C TRP A 465 8.78 -2.70 36.74
N THR A 466 10.02 -3.07 37.06
CA THR A 466 11.29 -2.77 36.37
C THR A 466 11.34 -3.34 34.96
#